data_AF-A0A942FSW0-F1
#
_entry.id   AF-A0A942FSW0-F1
#
_cell.length_a   1.000
_cell.length_b   1.000
_cell.length_c   1.000
_cell.angle_alpha   90.00
_cell.angle_beta   90.00
_cell.angle_gamma   90.00
#
_symmetry.space_group_name_H-M   'P 1'
#
loop_
_entity.id
_entity.type
_entity.pdbx_description
1 polymer ?
#
loop_
_entity_poly.entity_id
_entity_poly.type
_entity_poly.pdbx_seq_one_letter_code
_entity_poly.pdbx_strand_id
1 'polypeptide(L)'
;IEVFKAHNIGYFFYNGGGDSADTCYKVSQLSEKLGYPVQAIHVPKTVDNDLPITDNCPGFGSVAKYIAVSTLEATFDVRSMCATSTKVFVLEVMGRHAGWIAAAGAMASGKERELPIVVLFPEVLFDKDKFLAKVDSLVKKFGYCTVVVSEGCHWPDGKFLAEQGTRDAFGHAQLGGAAPVVANMVKEALGHKFHWGVADYLQRAARHIAAKTDVDQAYAVGKAAVEFALKGHNAVMPTVERVASKPYKWKVGMAPLAKVANVEKMMPKNFITSDGFGITDKCREYLAPLMKGEDYPPYGVDGLPKYVTLKNAAVAKKLPEFKL
;
A
#
# COMPACT_ATOMS: atom_id res chain seq x y z
N ILE A 1 5.24 -28.03 11.38
CA ILE A 1 4.57 -29.28 10.94
C ILE A 1 3.98 -30.07 12.11
N GLU A 2 4.72 -30.27 13.22
CA GLU A 2 4.21 -30.99 14.40
C GLU A 2 2.87 -30.45 14.93
N VAL A 3 2.74 -29.12 15.06
CA VAL A 3 1.47 -28.47 15.45
C VAL A 3 0.33 -28.84 14.49
N PHE A 4 0.56 -28.82 13.19
CA PHE A 4 -0.48 -29.19 12.22
C PHE A 4 -0.90 -30.65 12.39
N LYS A 5 0.05 -31.56 12.57
CA LYS A 5 -0.22 -32.99 12.78
C LYS A 5 -1.00 -33.25 14.07
N ALA A 6 -0.61 -32.65 15.19
CA ALA A 6 -1.30 -32.80 16.47
C ALA A 6 -2.76 -32.31 16.44
N HIS A 7 -3.03 -31.32 15.58
CA HIS A 7 -4.35 -30.70 15.43
C HIS A 7 -5.14 -31.18 14.20
N ASN A 8 -4.66 -32.21 13.47
CA ASN A 8 -5.29 -32.73 12.26
C ASN A 8 -5.53 -31.66 11.17
N ILE A 9 -4.60 -30.70 11.04
CA ILE A 9 -4.68 -29.62 10.07
C ILE A 9 -4.02 -30.08 8.77
N GLY A 10 -4.80 -30.17 7.69
CA GLY A 10 -4.31 -30.50 6.34
C GLY A 10 -4.25 -29.31 5.38
N TYR A 11 -4.75 -28.14 5.81
CA TYR A 11 -4.82 -26.92 4.99
C TYR A 11 -4.18 -25.75 5.74
N PHE A 12 -3.28 -25.05 5.06
CA PHE A 12 -2.61 -23.86 5.56
C PHE A 12 -2.89 -22.68 4.63
N PHE A 13 -3.80 -21.80 5.04
CA PHE A 13 -4.09 -20.55 4.34
C PHE A 13 -3.32 -19.43 5.01
N TYR A 14 -2.33 -18.86 4.32
CA TYR A 14 -1.53 -17.79 4.91
C TYR A 14 -1.75 -16.46 4.18
N ASN A 15 -2.40 -15.53 4.89
CA ASN A 15 -2.77 -14.22 4.37
C ASN A 15 -1.68 -13.19 4.67
N GLY A 16 -0.98 -12.73 3.63
CA GLY A 16 0.24 -11.95 3.83
C GLY A 16 0.85 -11.39 2.54
N GLY A 17 2.07 -10.85 2.66
CA GLY A 17 2.86 -10.35 1.52
C GLY A 17 3.84 -11.41 0.98
N GLY A 18 4.91 -10.97 0.31
CA GLY A 18 5.91 -11.83 -0.32
C GLY A 18 6.54 -12.88 0.63
N ASP A 19 6.91 -12.47 1.85
CA ASP A 19 7.48 -13.38 2.86
C ASP A 19 6.51 -14.49 3.27
N SER A 20 5.21 -14.20 3.27
CA SER A 20 4.17 -15.19 3.54
C SER A 20 4.00 -16.17 2.38
N ALA A 21 4.21 -15.72 1.15
CA ALA A 21 4.26 -16.59 -0.03
C ALA A 21 5.44 -17.58 0.06
N ASP A 22 6.63 -17.10 0.45
CA ASP A 22 7.81 -17.93 0.70
C ASP A 22 7.58 -18.94 1.84
N THR A 23 6.97 -18.49 2.94
CA THR A 23 6.59 -19.36 4.07
C THR A 23 5.64 -20.47 3.61
N CYS A 24 4.58 -20.14 2.86
CA CYS A 24 3.67 -21.14 2.30
C CYS A 24 4.39 -22.15 1.42
N TYR A 25 5.30 -21.68 0.57
CA TYR A 25 6.05 -22.54 -0.34
C TYR A 25 6.99 -23.52 0.40
N LYS A 26 7.67 -23.04 1.44
CA LYS A 26 8.49 -23.89 2.32
C LYS A 26 7.64 -24.89 3.09
N VAL A 27 6.48 -24.48 3.60
CA VAL A 27 5.54 -25.37 4.31
C VAL A 27 5.05 -26.49 3.39
N SER A 28 4.65 -26.20 2.15
CA SER A 28 4.18 -27.23 1.22
C SER A 28 5.26 -28.29 0.98
N GLN A 29 6.49 -27.87 0.68
CA GLN A 29 7.60 -28.78 0.41
C GLN A 29 8.04 -29.58 1.64
N LEU A 30 8.14 -28.94 2.80
CA LEU A 30 8.62 -29.60 4.03
C LEU A 30 7.57 -30.58 4.57
N SER A 31 6.29 -30.27 4.44
CA SER A 31 5.20 -31.14 4.91
C SER A 31 5.21 -32.51 4.21
N GLU A 32 5.48 -32.54 2.90
CA GLU A 32 5.64 -33.77 2.12
C GLU A 32 6.85 -34.60 2.58
N LYS A 33 8.01 -33.95 2.75
CA LYS A 33 9.24 -34.61 3.21
C LYS A 33 9.11 -35.23 4.60
N LEU A 34 8.27 -34.66 5.46
CA LEU A 34 8.04 -35.13 6.83
C LEU A 34 6.86 -36.13 6.93
N GLY A 35 6.32 -36.60 5.80
CA GLY A 35 5.28 -37.63 5.78
C GLY A 35 3.92 -37.17 6.33
N TYR A 36 3.67 -35.86 6.35
CA TYR A 36 2.38 -35.27 6.71
C TYR A 36 2.05 -34.12 5.76
N PRO A 37 1.61 -34.43 4.52
CA PRO A 37 1.36 -33.41 3.50
C PRO A 37 0.32 -32.39 3.94
N VAL A 38 0.65 -31.11 3.77
CA VAL A 38 -0.24 -29.96 4.04
C VAL A 38 -0.39 -29.16 2.76
N GLN A 39 -1.63 -28.89 2.36
CA GLN A 39 -1.92 -27.97 1.26
C GLN A 39 -1.72 -26.53 1.74
N ALA A 40 -0.67 -25.87 1.24
CA ALA A 40 -0.37 -24.49 1.58
C ALA A 40 -0.79 -23.56 0.45
N ILE A 41 -1.75 -22.67 0.73
CA ILE A 41 -2.28 -21.70 -0.21
C ILE A 41 -2.02 -20.31 0.34
N HIS A 42 -1.35 -19.48 -0.45
CA HIS A 42 -1.13 -18.09 -0.08
C HIS A 42 -2.37 -17.26 -0.44
N VAL A 43 -2.82 -16.42 0.49
CA VAL A 43 -3.86 -15.41 0.23
C VAL A 43 -3.16 -14.06 0.08
N PRO A 44 -3.18 -13.41 -1.10
CA PRO A 44 -2.38 -12.21 -1.35
C PRO A 44 -2.89 -11.02 -0.54
N LYS A 45 -1.99 -10.33 0.15
CA LYS A 45 -2.26 -9.11 0.90
C LYS A 45 -1.02 -8.24 1.03
N THR A 46 -1.08 -7.05 0.49
CA THR A 46 -0.05 -6.02 0.69
C THR A 46 -0.63 -4.67 0.31
N VAL A 47 -0.41 -3.67 1.16
CA VAL A 47 -0.80 -2.28 0.85
C VAL A 47 0.20 -1.63 -0.11
N ASP A 48 1.41 -2.16 -0.19
CA ASP A 48 2.50 -1.67 -1.03
C ASP A 48 2.33 -2.07 -2.50
N ASN A 49 1.38 -2.96 -2.82
CA ASN A 49 1.05 -3.40 -4.18
C ASN A 49 2.22 -4.05 -4.94
N ASP A 50 3.08 -4.75 -4.20
CA ASP A 50 4.36 -5.28 -4.63
C ASP A 50 4.36 -6.79 -4.94
N LEU A 51 3.24 -7.51 -4.78
CA LEU A 51 3.18 -8.90 -5.22
C LEU A 51 3.17 -8.99 -6.76
N PRO A 52 3.96 -9.92 -7.33
CA PRO A 52 4.05 -10.11 -8.78
C PRO A 52 2.84 -10.88 -9.30
N ILE A 53 2.69 -10.90 -10.63
CA ILE A 53 1.68 -11.65 -11.41
C ILE A 53 0.24 -11.12 -11.23
N THR A 54 -0.20 -10.83 -10.01
CA THR A 54 -1.50 -10.19 -9.77
C THR A 54 -1.52 -8.74 -10.31
N ASP A 55 -2.61 -8.31 -10.94
CA ASP A 55 -2.78 -6.94 -11.46
C ASP A 55 -2.65 -5.92 -10.33
N ASN A 56 -3.23 -6.22 -9.17
CA ASN A 56 -3.12 -5.45 -7.94
C ASN A 56 -3.23 -6.36 -6.72
N CYS A 57 -2.90 -5.81 -5.56
CA CYS A 57 -2.95 -6.53 -4.29
C CYS A 57 -4.14 -6.08 -3.43
N PRO A 58 -4.84 -7.01 -2.76
CA PRO A 58 -5.85 -6.66 -1.77
C PRO A 58 -5.31 -5.75 -0.65
N GLY A 59 -6.05 -4.69 -0.35
CA GLY A 59 -5.71 -3.64 0.61
C GLY A 59 -5.13 -2.38 -0.04
N PHE A 60 -4.44 -2.51 -1.18
CA PHE A 60 -3.85 -1.37 -1.89
C PHE A 60 -4.92 -0.39 -2.41
N GLY A 61 -6.00 -0.90 -3.04
CA GLY A 61 -7.01 -0.03 -3.63
C GLY A 61 -7.69 0.87 -2.59
N SER A 62 -7.91 0.36 -1.37
CA SER A 62 -8.46 1.13 -0.26
C SER A 62 -7.47 2.17 0.29
N VAL A 63 -6.19 1.82 0.43
CA VAL A 63 -5.14 2.77 0.83
C VAL A 63 -4.99 3.87 -0.22
N ALA A 64 -4.99 3.50 -1.51
CA ALA A 64 -4.93 4.45 -2.61
C ALA A 64 -6.12 5.42 -2.59
N LYS A 65 -7.34 4.91 -2.32
CA LYS A 65 -8.54 5.74 -2.17
C LYS A 65 -8.40 6.70 -0.98
N TYR A 66 -7.97 6.20 0.18
CA TYR A 66 -7.76 7.03 1.35
C TYR A 66 -6.74 8.16 1.07
N ILE A 67 -5.57 7.82 0.53
CA ILE A 67 -4.53 8.82 0.23
C ILE A 67 -4.99 9.83 -0.81
N ALA A 68 -5.71 9.41 -1.85
CA ALA A 68 -6.27 10.34 -2.83
C ALA A 68 -7.28 11.31 -2.20
N VAL A 69 -8.19 10.81 -1.35
CA VAL A 69 -9.18 11.64 -0.65
C VAL A 69 -8.50 12.58 0.34
N SER A 70 -7.61 12.09 1.20
CA SER A 70 -6.90 12.92 2.18
C SER A 70 -6.02 13.98 1.52
N THR A 71 -5.37 13.64 0.40
CA THR A 71 -4.61 14.62 -0.39
C THR A 71 -5.54 15.70 -0.96
N LEU A 72 -6.71 15.31 -1.49
CA LEU A 72 -7.69 16.25 -2.02
C LEU A 72 -8.19 17.20 -0.93
N GLU A 73 -8.61 16.68 0.22
CA GLU A 73 -9.12 17.45 1.36
C GLU A 73 -8.08 18.43 1.88
N ALA A 74 -6.86 17.96 2.16
CA ALA A 74 -5.78 18.82 2.62
C ALA A 74 -5.37 19.88 1.58
N THR A 75 -5.45 19.54 0.29
CA THR A 75 -5.19 20.48 -0.81
C THR A 75 -6.26 21.58 -0.87
N PHE A 76 -7.52 21.27 -0.58
CA PHE A 76 -8.58 22.26 -0.47
C PHE A 76 -8.41 23.17 0.76
N ASP A 77 -7.97 22.61 1.88
CA ASP A 77 -7.69 23.38 3.10
C ASP A 77 -6.57 24.40 2.85
N VAL A 78 -5.38 23.95 2.39
CA VAL A 78 -4.26 24.86 2.11
C VAL A 78 -4.60 25.90 1.06
N ARG A 79 -5.40 25.54 0.03
CA ARG A 79 -5.89 26.49 -0.98
C ARG A 79 -6.71 27.62 -0.35
N SER A 80 -7.50 27.33 0.67
CA SER A 80 -8.32 28.35 1.36
C SER A 80 -7.47 29.31 2.20
N MET A 81 -6.29 28.88 2.66
CA MET A 81 -5.43 29.61 3.60
C MET A 81 -4.28 30.36 2.94
N CYS A 82 -3.92 30.03 1.69
CA CYS A 82 -2.64 30.41 1.08
C CYS A 82 -2.44 31.89 0.73
N ALA A 83 -3.51 32.70 0.80
CA ALA A 83 -3.44 34.14 0.57
C ALA A 83 -2.60 34.85 1.64
N THR A 84 -2.72 34.43 2.91
CA THR A 84 -2.12 35.12 4.06
C THR A 84 -1.44 34.20 5.07
N SER A 85 -1.51 32.88 4.90
CA SER A 85 -0.98 31.90 5.86
C SER A 85 -0.22 30.77 5.16
N THR A 86 -0.59 29.52 5.41
CA THR A 86 0.07 28.30 4.91
C THR A 86 0.06 28.25 3.40
N LYS A 87 1.24 28.09 2.79
CA LYS A 87 1.40 27.91 1.34
C LYS A 87 1.73 26.48 0.94
N VAL A 88 2.28 25.68 1.85
CA VAL A 88 2.67 24.29 1.55
C VAL A 88 2.10 23.33 2.58
N PHE A 89 1.52 22.23 2.09
CA PHE A 89 1.15 21.08 2.92
C PHE A 89 1.97 19.86 2.52
N VAL A 90 2.54 19.14 3.49
CA VAL A 90 3.31 17.91 3.24
C VAL A 90 2.62 16.71 3.90
N LEU A 91 2.25 15.71 3.11
CA LEU A 91 1.68 14.45 3.57
C LEU A 91 2.70 13.32 3.42
N GLU A 92 3.09 12.71 4.52
CA GLU A 92 3.88 11.48 4.52
C GLU A 92 2.98 10.25 4.47
N VAL A 93 3.36 9.32 3.60
CA VAL A 93 2.63 8.07 3.34
C VAL A 93 3.58 6.87 3.37
N MET A 94 3.03 5.69 3.69
CA MET A 94 3.79 4.44 3.59
C MET A 94 4.25 4.15 2.16
N GLY A 95 5.25 3.28 2.02
CA GLY A 95 5.75 2.81 0.73
C GLY A 95 7.27 2.72 0.69
N ARG A 96 7.84 1.81 1.49
CA ARG A 96 9.30 1.67 1.68
C ARG A 96 10.07 1.49 0.37
N HIS A 97 9.63 0.58 -0.49
CA HIS A 97 10.36 0.20 -1.70
C HIS A 97 9.65 0.60 -2.98
N ALA A 98 8.34 0.86 -2.93
CA ALA A 98 7.54 1.17 -4.10
C ALA A 98 6.62 2.38 -3.89
N GLY A 99 6.54 3.23 -4.91
CA GLY A 99 5.83 4.50 -4.90
C GLY A 99 4.32 4.42 -5.16
N TRP A 100 3.72 3.23 -5.13
CA TRP A 100 2.30 3.03 -5.48
C TRP A 100 1.33 3.85 -4.62
N ILE A 101 1.61 3.94 -3.32
CA ILE A 101 0.78 4.71 -2.37
C ILE A 101 0.97 6.21 -2.59
N ALA A 102 2.22 6.67 -2.76
CA ALA A 102 2.52 8.07 -3.07
C ALA A 102 1.90 8.51 -4.41
N ALA A 103 1.90 7.63 -5.42
CA ALA A 103 1.23 7.84 -6.70
C ALA A 103 -0.27 8.09 -6.55
N ALA A 104 -0.93 7.44 -5.59
CA ALA A 104 -2.35 7.63 -5.33
C ALA A 104 -2.68 9.05 -4.87
N GLY A 105 -1.76 9.74 -4.17
CA GLY A 105 -1.95 11.13 -3.78
C GLY A 105 -2.12 12.07 -4.98
N ALA A 106 -1.37 11.84 -6.06
CA ALA A 106 -1.50 12.62 -7.29
C ALA A 106 -2.80 12.36 -8.08
N MET A 107 -3.58 11.34 -7.71
CA MET A 107 -4.93 11.13 -8.26
C MET A 107 -5.92 12.23 -7.85
N ALA A 108 -5.63 13.01 -6.78
CA ALA A 108 -6.44 14.15 -6.36
C ALA A 108 -6.48 15.28 -7.41
N SER A 109 -5.45 15.41 -8.24
CA SER A 109 -5.46 16.29 -9.42
C SER A 109 -5.91 15.53 -10.67
N GLY A 110 -6.58 16.20 -11.62
CA GLY A 110 -6.96 15.62 -12.91
C GLY A 110 -7.21 16.68 -13.99
N LYS A 111 -7.66 16.26 -15.18
CA LYS A 111 -7.88 17.17 -16.33
C LYS A 111 -8.93 18.25 -16.06
N GLU A 112 -9.97 17.91 -15.30
CA GLU A 112 -11.03 18.84 -14.90
C GLU A 112 -10.64 19.74 -13.72
N ARG A 113 -9.62 19.34 -12.96
CA ARG A 113 -9.16 20.04 -11.76
C ARG A 113 -7.66 19.87 -11.58
N GLU A 114 -6.92 20.78 -12.20
CA GLU A 114 -5.48 20.90 -11.96
C GLU A 114 -5.26 21.36 -10.51
N LEU A 115 -4.47 20.61 -9.74
CA LEU A 115 -4.07 20.95 -8.37
C LEU A 115 -2.54 20.84 -8.28
N PRO A 116 -1.86 21.74 -7.55
CA PRO A 116 -0.41 21.76 -7.44
C PRO A 116 0.09 20.67 -6.50
N ILE A 117 0.19 19.42 -6.98
CA ILE A 117 0.64 18.26 -6.22
C ILE A 117 2.02 17.83 -6.72
N VAL A 118 2.99 17.76 -5.79
CA VAL A 118 4.32 17.18 -5.99
C VAL A 118 4.38 15.83 -5.30
N VAL A 119 4.90 14.80 -5.97
CA VAL A 119 5.10 13.47 -5.38
C VAL A 119 6.58 13.16 -5.28
N LEU A 120 7.01 12.67 -4.12
CA LEU A 120 8.36 12.16 -3.90
C LEU A 120 8.30 10.64 -3.78
N PHE A 121 8.84 9.96 -4.80
CA PHE A 121 8.78 8.50 -4.96
C PHE A 121 10.03 7.81 -4.40
N PRO A 122 9.92 6.57 -3.89
CA PRO A 122 11.08 5.71 -3.63
C PRO A 122 11.89 5.39 -4.90
N GLU A 123 11.27 5.34 -6.08
CA GLU A 123 11.96 5.03 -7.33
C GLU A 123 12.78 6.18 -7.90
N VAL A 124 12.61 7.40 -7.39
CA VAL A 124 13.28 8.62 -7.87
C VAL A 124 14.26 9.10 -6.81
N LEU A 125 15.55 9.16 -7.16
CA LEU A 125 16.57 9.72 -6.27
C LEU A 125 16.23 11.18 -5.95
N PHE A 126 16.21 11.52 -4.66
CA PHE A 126 15.84 12.85 -4.22
C PHE A 126 16.90 13.88 -4.59
N ASP A 127 16.47 14.90 -5.34
CA ASP A 127 17.26 16.05 -5.75
C ASP A 127 16.62 17.30 -5.12
N LYS A 128 17.27 17.82 -4.08
CA LYS A 128 16.75 18.93 -3.27
C LYS A 128 16.50 20.18 -4.12
N ASP A 129 17.41 20.52 -5.02
CA ASP A 129 17.33 21.76 -5.78
C ASP A 129 16.19 21.69 -6.81
N LYS A 130 16.04 20.55 -7.50
CA LYS A 130 14.90 20.34 -8.40
C LYS A 130 13.57 20.32 -7.66
N PHE A 131 13.52 19.70 -6.49
CA PHE A 131 12.33 19.68 -5.64
C PHE A 131 11.90 21.09 -5.24
N LEU A 132 12.83 21.89 -4.71
CA LEU A 132 12.56 23.26 -4.28
C LEU A 132 12.13 24.14 -5.46
N ALA A 133 12.80 24.02 -6.60
CA ALA A 133 12.41 24.74 -7.82
C ALA A 133 10.99 24.36 -8.28
N LYS A 134 10.63 23.07 -8.21
CA LYS A 134 9.28 22.61 -8.55
C LYS A 134 8.23 23.19 -7.60
N VAL A 135 8.45 23.11 -6.29
CA VAL A 135 7.54 23.66 -5.28
C VAL A 135 7.37 25.17 -5.46
N ASP A 136 8.47 25.92 -5.60
CA ASP A 136 8.44 27.37 -5.80
C ASP A 136 7.65 27.75 -7.06
N SER A 137 7.86 27.03 -8.17
CA SER A 137 7.11 27.27 -9.42
C SER A 137 5.60 27.08 -9.25
N LEU A 138 5.18 26.06 -8.49
CA LEU A 138 3.77 25.77 -8.24
C LEU A 138 3.16 26.79 -7.27
N VAL A 139 3.88 27.18 -6.22
CA VAL A 139 3.42 28.23 -5.30
C VAL A 139 3.28 29.57 -6.03
N LYS A 140 4.19 29.90 -6.96
CA LYS A 140 4.07 31.10 -7.80
C LYS A 140 2.87 31.04 -8.76
N LYS A 141 2.57 29.87 -9.35
CA LYS A 141 1.45 29.68 -10.28
C LYS A 141 0.09 29.63 -9.58
N PHE A 142 -0.02 28.91 -8.47
CA PHE A 142 -1.31 28.59 -7.82
C PHE A 142 -1.52 29.28 -6.47
N GLY A 143 -0.48 29.87 -5.89
CA GLY A 143 -0.48 30.44 -4.54
C GLY A 143 -0.12 29.42 -3.44
N TYR A 144 -0.18 28.12 -3.73
CA TYR A 144 0.05 27.01 -2.79
C TYR A 144 0.61 25.75 -3.49
N CYS A 145 1.02 24.76 -2.69
CA CYS A 145 1.47 23.45 -3.16
C CYS A 145 1.20 22.37 -2.10
N THR A 146 0.79 21.17 -2.55
CA THR A 146 0.74 19.97 -1.72
C THR A 146 1.89 19.05 -2.12
N VAL A 147 2.58 18.46 -1.16
CA VAL A 147 3.64 17.46 -1.37
C VAL A 147 3.20 16.14 -0.76
N VAL A 148 3.24 15.06 -1.51
CA VAL A 148 3.03 13.69 -1.02
C VAL A 148 4.38 12.99 -1.04
N VAL A 149 4.90 12.63 0.12
CA VAL A 149 6.22 12.01 0.27
C VAL A 149 6.08 10.57 0.76
N SER A 150 6.67 9.63 0.03
CA SER A 150 6.82 8.28 0.56
C SER A 150 7.86 8.26 1.68
N GLU A 151 7.61 7.50 2.74
CA GLU A 151 8.60 7.16 3.77
C GLU A 151 9.89 6.56 3.17
N GLY A 152 9.78 5.90 2.00
CA GLY A 152 10.89 5.31 1.26
C GLY A 152 11.67 6.29 0.36
N CYS A 153 11.34 7.57 0.37
CA CYS A 153 12.12 8.57 -0.37
C CYS A 153 13.56 8.64 0.17
N HIS A 154 14.53 8.74 -0.72
CA HIS A 154 15.94 8.54 -0.38
C HIS A 154 16.88 9.41 -1.21
N TRP A 155 18.02 9.74 -0.60
CA TRP A 155 19.11 10.49 -1.21
C TRP A 155 19.87 9.65 -2.24
N PRO A 156 20.70 10.27 -3.12
CA PRO A 156 21.55 9.55 -4.06
C PRO A 156 22.54 8.57 -3.42
N ASP A 157 22.88 8.74 -2.14
CA ASP A 157 23.73 7.81 -1.37
C ASP A 157 22.96 6.61 -0.80
N GLY A 158 21.66 6.50 -1.09
CA GLY A 158 20.79 5.41 -0.69
C GLY A 158 20.15 5.56 0.69
N LYS A 159 20.51 6.59 1.47
CA LYS A 159 19.90 6.83 2.79
C LYS A 159 18.50 7.40 2.64
N PHE A 160 17.55 6.94 3.44
CA PHE A 160 16.22 7.54 3.44
C PHE A 160 16.28 9.00 3.93
N LEU A 161 15.31 9.81 3.51
CA LEU A 161 15.20 11.20 3.96
C LEU A 161 15.04 11.30 5.48
N ALA A 162 14.42 10.29 6.08
CA ALA A 162 14.34 10.11 7.52
C ALA A 162 14.36 8.62 7.86
N GLU A 163 15.24 8.22 8.78
CA GLU A 163 15.24 6.90 9.41
C GLU A 163 15.12 7.08 10.93
N GLN A 164 14.23 6.32 11.55
CA GLN A 164 14.23 6.15 13.00
C GLN A 164 15.15 4.96 13.27
N GLY A 165 16.29 5.17 13.92
CA GLY A 165 17.43 4.23 14.00
C GLY A 165 17.19 2.84 14.66
N THR A 166 15.96 2.34 14.70
CA THR A 166 15.53 1.01 15.14
C THR A 166 15.34 0.08 13.93
N ARG A 167 15.49 -1.25 14.13
CA ARG A 167 15.24 -2.28 13.11
C ARG A 167 14.19 -3.29 13.58
N ASP A 168 13.38 -3.81 12.65
CA ASP A 168 12.36 -4.83 12.96
C ASP A 168 12.95 -6.26 13.00
N ALA A 169 12.09 -7.25 13.29
CA ALA A 169 12.47 -8.68 13.39
C ALA A 169 12.94 -9.31 12.07
N PHE A 170 12.67 -8.66 10.92
CA PHE A 170 13.14 -9.06 9.60
C PHE A 170 14.40 -8.26 9.17
N GLY A 171 14.88 -7.35 10.03
CA GLY A 171 16.08 -6.55 9.81
C GLY A 171 15.85 -5.23 9.08
N HIS A 172 14.60 -4.84 8.80
CA HIS A 172 14.27 -3.59 8.12
C HIS A 172 14.35 -2.39 9.06
N ALA A 173 14.95 -1.28 8.61
CA ALA A 173 15.01 -0.02 9.37
C ALA A 173 13.60 0.56 9.58
N GLN A 174 13.28 1.05 10.76
CA GLN A 174 12.01 1.72 11.01
C GLN A 174 12.00 3.07 10.29
N LEU A 175 11.03 3.23 9.38
CA LEU A 175 10.87 4.48 8.64
C LEU A 175 9.90 5.41 9.36
N GLY A 176 10.00 6.69 9.04
CA GLY A 176 9.08 7.72 9.49
C GLY A 176 9.77 9.06 9.72
N GLY A 177 9.07 10.15 9.45
CA GLY A 177 9.58 11.52 9.68
C GLY A 177 10.09 12.23 8.42
N ALA A 178 9.79 11.71 7.23
CA ALA A 178 10.07 12.37 5.96
C ALA A 178 9.28 13.69 5.81
N ALA A 179 8.03 13.75 6.29
CA ALA A 179 7.18 14.94 6.26
C ALA A 179 7.83 16.17 6.92
N PRO A 180 8.25 16.11 8.21
CA PRO A 180 8.91 17.26 8.85
C PRO A 180 10.24 17.62 8.18
N VAL A 181 11.00 16.64 7.67
CA VAL A 181 12.26 16.90 6.93
C VAL A 181 11.98 17.72 5.67
N VAL A 182 11.05 17.26 4.82
CA VAL A 182 10.67 17.93 3.58
C VAL A 182 10.06 19.32 3.84
N ALA A 183 9.20 19.43 4.85
CA ALA A 183 8.57 20.71 5.20
C ALA A 183 9.60 21.76 5.65
N ASN A 184 10.58 21.37 6.48
CA ASN A 184 11.64 22.27 6.91
C ASN A 184 12.53 22.71 5.75
N MET A 185 12.87 21.81 4.81
CA MET A 185 13.62 22.19 3.60
C MET A 185 12.93 23.31 2.81
N VAL A 186 11.61 23.23 2.64
CA VAL A 186 10.81 24.26 1.96
C VAL A 186 10.86 25.59 2.70
N LYS A 187 10.70 25.59 4.04
CA LYS A 187 10.75 26.82 4.83
C LYS A 187 12.11 27.48 4.80
N GLU A 188 13.18 26.71 4.98
CA GLU A 188 14.55 27.22 5.02
C GLU A 188 14.97 27.85 3.68
N ALA A 189 14.60 27.23 2.56
CA ALA A 189 15.01 27.69 1.24
C ALA A 189 14.07 28.74 0.63
N LEU A 190 12.75 28.64 0.86
CA LEU A 190 11.74 29.45 0.16
C LEU A 190 10.96 30.39 1.10
N GLY A 191 11.12 30.27 2.42
CA GLY A 191 10.40 31.09 3.40
C GLY A 191 8.90 30.82 3.48
N HIS A 192 8.39 29.78 2.81
CA HIS A 192 6.97 29.46 2.81
C HIS A 192 6.52 28.82 4.14
N LYS A 193 5.44 29.36 4.74
CA LYS A 193 4.78 28.73 5.88
C LYS A 193 4.18 27.38 5.45
N PHE A 194 4.39 26.36 6.27
CA PHE A 194 3.92 25.00 5.98
C PHE A 194 3.04 24.42 7.10
N HIS A 195 2.31 23.38 6.73
CA HIS A 195 1.83 22.33 7.63
C HIS A 195 2.28 20.98 7.10
N TRP A 196 2.31 19.96 7.97
CA TRP A 196 2.56 18.60 7.55
C TRP A 196 1.74 17.60 8.37
N GLY A 197 1.54 16.41 7.83
CA GLY A 197 0.87 15.30 8.49
C GLY A 197 1.48 13.96 8.08
N VAL A 198 1.35 12.96 8.95
CA VAL A 198 1.79 11.58 8.70
C VAL A 198 0.56 10.70 8.80
N ALA A 199 0.23 9.97 7.73
CA ALA A 199 -0.95 9.11 7.71
C ALA A 199 -0.77 7.84 8.57
N ASP A 200 0.44 7.27 8.57
CA ASP A 200 0.82 6.12 9.39
C ASP A 200 -0.24 4.98 9.37
N TYR A 201 -0.75 4.53 10.51
CA TYR A 201 -1.71 3.44 10.55
C TYR A 201 -3.09 3.81 9.99
N LEU A 202 -3.44 5.11 9.96
CA LEU A 202 -4.76 5.54 9.49
C LEU A 202 -4.97 5.11 8.03
N GLN A 203 -3.97 5.25 7.16
CA GLN A 203 -4.10 4.90 5.74
C GLN A 203 -4.40 3.43 5.48
N ARG A 204 -3.92 2.51 6.33
CA ARG A 204 -4.16 1.07 6.19
C ARG A 204 -5.28 0.53 7.06
N ALA A 205 -5.85 1.36 7.93
CA ALA A 205 -7.00 1.04 8.80
C ALA A 205 -8.29 1.77 8.38
N ALA A 206 -8.26 2.53 7.28
CA ALA A 206 -9.36 3.39 6.81
C ALA A 206 -10.54 2.63 6.20
N ARG A 207 -11.06 1.58 6.88
CA ARG A 207 -12.20 0.79 6.40
C ARG A 207 -13.46 1.65 6.19
N HIS A 208 -13.59 2.76 6.93
CA HIS A 208 -14.68 3.73 6.78
C HIS A 208 -14.75 4.37 5.38
N ILE A 209 -13.67 4.36 4.59
CA ILE A 209 -13.65 4.92 3.24
C ILE A 209 -12.98 3.97 2.23
N ALA A 210 -13.02 2.66 2.49
CA ALA A 210 -12.46 1.65 1.63
C ALA A 210 -13.00 1.71 0.18
N ALA A 211 -12.19 1.25 -0.76
CA ALA A 211 -12.62 1.14 -2.15
C ALA A 211 -13.45 -0.14 -2.31
N LYS A 212 -14.67 -0.02 -2.82
CA LYS A 212 -15.54 -1.18 -3.04
C LYS A 212 -14.87 -2.24 -3.91
N THR A 213 -14.18 -1.82 -4.96
CA THR A 213 -13.44 -2.72 -5.85
C THR A 213 -12.41 -3.57 -5.09
N ASP A 214 -11.67 -2.95 -4.17
CA ASP A 214 -10.67 -3.64 -3.34
C ASP A 214 -11.31 -4.59 -2.34
N VAL A 215 -12.42 -4.20 -1.70
CA VAL A 215 -13.20 -5.06 -0.80
C VAL A 215 -13.72 -6.31 -1.53
N ASP A 216 -14.30 -6.13 -2.72
CA ASP A 216 -14.82 -7.23 -3.53
C ASP A 216 -13.69 -8.19 -3.97
N GLN A 217 -12.54 -7.65 -4.38
CA GLN A 217 -11.35 -8.44 -4.75
C GLN A 217 -10.75 -9.20 -3.55
N ALA A 218 -10.61 -8.53 -2.39
CA ALA A 218 -10.10 -9.13 -1.17
C ALA A 218 -10.94 -10.34 -0.72
N TYR A 219 -12.27 -10.20 -0.78
CA TYR A 219 -13.18 -11.30 -0.47
C TYR A 219 -13.06 -12.44 -1.50
N ALA A 220 -13.00 -12.10 -2.79
CA ALA A 220 -12.92 -13.08 -3.86
C ALA A 220 -11.65 -13.94 -3.80
N VAL A 221 -10.48 -13.37 -3.51
CA VAL A 221 -9.24 -14.15 -3.40
C VAL A 221 -9.23 -15.05 -2.16
N GLY A 222 -9.84 -14.61 -1.04
CA GLY A 222 -10.00 -15.44 0.15
C GLY A 222 -10.90 -16.65 -0.11
N LYS A 223 -12.04 -16.43 -0.78
CA LYS A 223 -12.94 -17.50 -1.23
C LYS A 223 -12.23 -18.45 -2.21
N ALA A 224 -11.53 -17.91 -3.21
CA ALA A 224 -10.85 -18.71 -4.21
C ALA A 224 -9.71 -19.56 -3.64
N ALA A 225 -9.01 -19.10 -2.61
CA ALA A 225 -7.98 -19.90 -1.94
C ALA A 225 -8.55 -21.22 -1.40
N VAL A 226 -9.72 -21.16 -0.75
CA VAL A 226 -10.43 -22.34 -0.26
C VAL A 226 -10.89 -23.22 -1.42
N GLU A 227 -11.48 -22.63 -2.47
CA GLU A 227 -11.92 -23.38 -3.65
C GLU A 227 -10.76 -24.08 -4.37
N PHE A 228 -9.57 -23.47 -4.42
CA PHE A 228 -8.38 -24.08 -5.00
C PHE A 228 -7.88 -25.26 -4.17
N ALA A 229 -7.84 -25.13 -2.85
CA ALA A 229 -7.50 -26.23 -1.96
C ALA A 229 -8.48 -27.41 -2.11
N LEU A 230 -9.79 -27.13 -2.16
CA LEU A 230 -10.81 -28.17 -2.35
C LEU A 230 -10.69 -28.88 -3.71
N LYS A 231 -10.14 -28.22 -4.73
CA LYS A 231 -9.82 -28.81 -6.03
C LYS A 231 -8.47 -29.55 -6.05
N GLY A 232 -7.77 -29.63 -4.92
CA GLY A 232 -6.50 -30.32 -4.77
C GLY A 232 -5.27 -29.53 -5.23
N HIS A 233 -5.41 -28.22 -5.47
CA HIS A 233 -4.24 -27.39 -5.76
C HIS A 233 -3.41 -27.18 -4.48
N ASN A 234 -2.09 -27.07 -4.64
CA ASN A 234 -1.13 -26.82 -3.56
C ASN A 234 -0.06 -25.84 -4.06
N ALA A 235 0.56 -25.10 -3.15
CA ALA A 235 1.62 -24.14 -3.47
C ALA A 235 1.22 -23.13 -4.55
N VAL A 236 0.01 -22.57 -4.40
CA VAL A 236 -0.55 -21.54 -5.30
C VAL A 236 -1.01 -20.31 -4.54
N MET A 237 -1.18 -19.21 -5.29
CA MET A 237 -1.77 -17.95 -4.86
C MET A 237 -2.89 -17.57 -5.84
N PRO A 238 -4.12 -17.29 -5.38
CA PRO A 238 -5.12 -16.64 -6.22
C PRO A 238 -4.66 -15.25 -6.66
N THR A 239 -4.95 -14.85 -7.89
CA THR A 239 -4.55 -13.55 -8.44
C THR A 239 -5.78 -12.75 -8.86
N VAL A 240 -5.64 -11.43 -8.89
CA VAL A 240 -6.58 -10.55 -9.60
C VAL A 240 -6.04 -10.35 -11.01
N GLU A 241 -6.81 -10.74 -12.03
CA GLU A 241 -6.44 -10.57 -13.44
C GLU A 241 -7.33 -9.52 -14.08
N ARG A 242 -6.73 -8.41 -14.54
CA ARG A 242 -7.44 -7.39 -15.32
C ARG A 242 -7.76 -7.92 -16.72
N VAL A 243 -9.04 -8.00 -17.05
CA VAL A 243 -9.56 -8.49 -18.33
C VAL A 243 -9.86 -7.33 -19.29
N ALA A 244 -10.31 -6.20 -18.76
CA ALA A 244 -10.56 -4.98 -19.54
C ALA A 244 -10.35 -3.75 -18.67
N SER A 245 -9.96 -2.62 -19.28
CA SER A 245 -9.80 -1.33 -18.59
C SER A 245 -11.00 -0.39 -18.75
N LYS A 246 -11.78 -0.52 -19.83
CA LYS A 246 -12.90 0.37 -20.18
C LYS A 246 -14.05 -0.43 -20.82
N PRO A 247 -15.10 -0.83 -20.08
CA PRO A 247 -15.22 -0.74 -18.62
C PRO A 247 -14.21 -1.65 -17.91
N TYR A 248 -13.80 -1.29 -16.69
CA TYR A 248 -12.90 -2.12 -15.90
C TYR A 248 -13.57 -3.45 -15.55
N LYS A 249 -12.89 -4.55 -15.87
CA LYS A 249 -13.31 -5.92 -15.56
C LYS A 249 -12.11 -6.71 -15.07
N TRP A 250 -12.33 -7.55 -14.07
CA TRP A 250 -11.32 -8.44 -13.53
C TRP A 250 -11.93 -9.83 -13.29
N LYS A 251 -11.06 -10.83 -13.16
CA LYS A 251 -11.43 -12.18 -12.73
C LYS A 251 -10.37 -12.72 -11.77
N VAL A 252 -10.70 -13.81 -11.09
CA VAL A 252 -9.72 -14.54 -10.28
C VAL A 252 -8.90 -15.45 -11.18
N GLY A 253 -7.58 -15.35 -11.07
CA GLY A 253 -6.61 -16.26 -11.65
C GLY A 253 -5.87 -17.08 -10.60
N MET A 254 -4.80 -17.75 -11.02
CA MET A 254 -3.98 -18.57 -10.14
C MET A 254 -2.51 -18.51 -10.57
N ALA A 255 -1.61 -18.31 -9.61
CA ALA A 255 -0.17 -18.30 -9.83
C ALA A 255 0.54 -19.34 -8.94
N PRO A 256 1.56 -20.04 -9.45
CA PRO A 256 2.39 -20.93 -8.63
C PRO A 256 3.31 -20.11 -7.71
N LEU A 257 3.45 -20.52 -6.44
CA LEU A 257 4.28 -19.79 -5.45
C LEU A 257 5.75 -19.70 -5.84
N ALA A 258 6.26 -20.66 -6.61
CA ALA A 258 7.63 -20.63 -7.14
C ALA A 258 7.91 -19.41 -8.05
N LYS A 259 6.88 -18.76 -8.59
CA LYS A 259 7.00 -17.53 -9.39
C LYS A 259 6.63 -16.25 -8.62
N VAL A 260 6.25 -16.39 -7.34
CA VAL A 260 5.79 -15.28 -6.48
C VAL A 260 6.78 -15.04 -5.34
N ALA A 261 7.24 -16.10 -4.69
CA ALA A 261 8.15 -16.01 -3.57
C ALA A 261 9.44 -15.26 -3.95
N ASN A 262 9.83 -14.28 -3.13
CA ASN A 262 11.04 -13.47 -3.29
C ASN A 262 11.12 -12.67 -4.61
N VAL A 263 9.98 -12.36 -5.24
CA VAL A 263 9.89 -11.49 -6.42
C VAL A 263 8.99 -10.31 -6.09
N GLU A 264 9.44 -9.10 -6.39
CA GLU A 264 8.70 -7.86 -6.14
C GLU A 264 8.27 -7.16 -7.43
N LYS A 265 7.12 -6.49 -7.38
CA LYS A 265 6.56 -5.67 -8.45
C LYS A 265 6.84 -4.19 -8.18
N MET A 266 7.88 -3.67 -8.84
CA MET A 266 8.20 -2.25 -8.83
C MET A 266 7.23 -1.42 -9.67
N MET A 267 7.10 -0.12 -9.36
CA MET A 267 6.33 0.81 -10.18
C MET A 267 7.00 0.99 -11.56
N PRO A 268 6.26 0.89 -12.68
CA PRO A 268 6.82 1.12 -14.00
C PRO A 268 7.35 2.55 -14.15
N LYS A 269 8.56 2.71 -14.70
CA LYS A 269 9.15 4.05 -14.93
C LYS A 269 8.24 4.99 -15.74
N ASN A 270 7.47 4.45 -16.68
CA ASN A 270 6.54 5.22 -17.52
C ASN A 270 5.23 5.61 -16.79
N PHE A 271 5.07 5.26 -15.52
CA PHE A 271 3.99 5.76 -14.66
C PHE A 271 4.38 7.07 -13.97
N ILE A 272 5.67 7.38 -13.91
CA ILE A 272 6.21 8.61 -13.34
C ILE A 272 6.48 9.61 -14.48
N THR A 273 6.12 10.87 -14.25
CA THR A 273 6.39 11.98 -15.18
C THR A 273 7.89 12.21 -15.38
N SER A 274 8.28 12.84 -16.49
CA SER A 274 9.69 13.01 -16.84
C SER A 274 10.49 13.87 -15.86
N ASP A 275 9.82 14.77 -15.12
CA ASP A 275 10.45 15.57 -14.08
C ASP A 275 10.56 14.83 -12.73
N GLY A 276 9.97 13.64 -12.62
CA GLY A 276 10.02 12.80 -11.43
C GLY A 276 9.02 13.16 -10.33
N PHE A 277 8.18 14.18 -10.51
CA PHE A 277 7.38 14.77 -9.42
C PHE A 277 5.86 14.55 -9.53
N GLY A 278 5.43 13.68 -10.43
CA GLY A 278 4.01 13.38 -10.64
C GLY A 278 3.77 12.11 -11.43
N ILE A 279 2.49 11.81 -11.70
CA ILE A 279 2.05 10.58 -12.38
C ILE A 279 1.60 10.83 -13.81
N THR A 280 1.81 9.87 -14.71
CA THR A 280 1.38 9.92 -16.11
C THR A 280 -0.07 9.46 -16.30
N ASP A 281 -0.66 9.72 -17.48
CA ASP A 281 -1.97 9.18 -17.84
C ASP A 281 -2.02 7.64 -17.76
N LYS A 282 -0.91 6.94 -18.06
CA LYS A 282 -0.83 5.46 -17.91
C LYS A 282 -0.99 5.02 -16.45
N CYS A 283 -0.36 5.74 -15.52
CA CYS A 283 -0.52 5.49 -14.09
C CYS A 283 -1.97 5.72 -13.66
N ARG A 284 -2.58 6.82 -14.12
CA ARG A 284 -3.99 7.14 -13.83
C ARG A 284 -4.93 6.06 -14.33
N GLU A 285 -4.74 5.56 -15.54
CA GLU A 285 -5.53 4.47 -16.11
C GLU A 285 -5.41 3.16 -15.31
N TYR A 286 -4.25 2.89 -14.73
CA TYR A 286 -4.04 1.75 -13.86
C TYR A 286 -4.74 1.91 -12.50
N LEU A 287 -4.53 3.05 -11.82
CA LEU A 287 -4.99 3.31 -10.45
C LEU A 287 -6.49 3.61 -10.33
N ALA A 288 -7.04 4.40 -11.26
CA ALA A 288 -8.43 4.87 -11.19
C ALA A 288 -9.47 3.76 -10.91
N PRO A 289 -9.45 2.61 -11.60
CA PRO A 289 -10.43 1.56 -11.30
C PRO A 289 -10.24 0.89 -9.93
N LEU A 290 -9.03 0.87 -9.39
CA LEU A 290 -8.72 0.18 -8.13
C LEU A 290 -9.29 0.91 -6.90
N MET A 291 -9.39 2.24 -6.99
CA MET A 291 -9.97 3.09 -5.96
C MET A 291 -11.47 3.33 -6.14
N LYS A 292 -12.12 2.65 -7.10
CA LYS A 292 -13.50 2.97 -7.47
C LYS A 292 -14.53 2.36 -6.52
N GLY A 293 -15.53 3.16 -6.19
CA GLY A 293 -16.72 2.79 -5.43
C GLY A 293 -16.52 2.86 -3.93
N GLU A 294 -17.63 3.06 -3.23
CA GLU A 294 -17.69 3.22 -1.78
C GLU A 294 -18.36 1.99 -1.17
N ASP A 295 -17.76 1.46 -0.12
CA ASP A 295 -18.34 0.38 0.68
C ASP A 295 -18.29 0.84 2.13
N TYR A 296 -19.32 1.54 2.59
CA TYR A 296 -19.34 2.05 3.96
C TYR A 296 -19.73 0.94 4.95
N PRO A 297 -19.04 0.81 6.09
CA PRO A 297 -19.51 -0.08 7.15
C PRO A 297 -20.84 0.44 7.73
N PRO A 298 -21.65 -0.41 8.38
CA PRO A 298 -22.78 0.07 9.16
C PRO A 298 -22.29 0.96 10.32
N TYR A 299 -23.08 1.97 10.68
CA TYR A 299 -22.78 2.89 11.77
C TYR A 299 -23.70 2.64 12.97
N GLY A 300 -23.16 2.84 14.17
CA GLY A 300 -23.91 2.80 15.43
C GLY A 300 -24.69 4.10 15.68
N VAL A 301 -25.52 4.07 16.72
CA VAL A 301 -26.26 5.27 17.19
C VAL A 301 -25.34 6.33 17.79
N ASP A 302 -24.10 5.96 18.12
CA ASP A 302 -23.00 6.83 18.58
C ASP A 302 -22.27 7.54 17.43
N GLY A 303 -22.63 7.25 16.18
CA GLY A 303 -22.02 7.86 14.99
C GLY A 303 -20.68 7.22 14.58
N LEU A 304 -20.28 6.09 15.18
CA LEU A 304 -19.04 5.39 14.84
C LEU A 304 -19.30 4.13 13.99
N PRO A 305 -18.32 3.67 13.17
CA PRO A 305 -18.43 2.39 12.48
C PRO A 305 -18.60 1.21 13.44
N LYS A 306 -19.61 0.38 13.20
CA LYS A 306 -19.87 -0.82 13.99
C LYS A 306 -18.97 -1.97 13.55
N TYR A 307 -17.71 -1.94 13.97
CA TYR A 307 -16.75 -3.03 13.73
C TYR A 307 -16.98 -4.22 14.65
N VAL A 308 -16.59 -5.41 14.17
CA VAL A 308 -16.74 -6.67 14.91
C VAL A 308 -15.46 -6.99 15.69
N THR A 309 -15.63 -7.44 16.93
CA THR A 309 -14.58 -8.10 17.71
C THR A 309 -14.90 -9.58 17.81
N LEU A 310 -13.98 -10.43 17.34
CA LEU A 310 -14.14 -11.88 17.41
C LEU A 310 -13.88 -12.40 18.83
N LYS A 311 -14.56 -13.48 19.22
CA LYS A 311 -14.37 -14.12 20.54
C LYS A 311 -12.98 -14.75 20.71
N ASN A 312 -12.35 -15.17 19.60
CA ASN A 312 -11.01 -15.77 19.55
C ASN A 312 -10.74 -16.80 20.67
N ALA A 313 -11.68 -17.73 20.86
CA ALA A 313 -11.56 -18.77 21.87
C ALA A 313 -10.33 -19.66 21.59
N ALA A 314 -9.48 -19.83 22.59
CA ALA A 314 -8.27 -20.63 22.47
C ALA A 314 -8.58 -22.13 22.32
N VAL A 315 -7.74 -22.84 21.58
CA VAL A 315 -7.79 -24.30 21.45
C VAL A 315 -6.83 -24.94 22.46
N ALA A 316 -7.21 -26.07 23.04
CA ALA A 316 -6.38 -26.80 23.99
C ALA A 316 -5.01 -27.18 23.38
N LYS A 317 -3.93 -26.96 24.14
CA LYS A 317 -2.56 -27.35 23.74
C LYS A 317 -2.44 -28.88 23.71
N LYS A 318 -1.75 -29.41 22.70
CA LYS A 318 -1.45 -30.84 22.54
C LYS A 318 0.04 -31.17 22.51
N LEU A 319 0.89 -30.15 22.53
CA LEU A 319 2.34 -30.26 22.39
C LEU A 319 3.02 -29.46 23.52
N PRO A 320 4.28 -29.80 23.86
CA PRO A 320 5.08 -29.00 24.77
C PRO A 320 5.35 -27.60 24.20
N GLU A 321 5.83 -26.70 25.06
CA GLU A 321 6.27 -25.37 24.65
C GLU A 321 7.45 -25.44 23.69
N PHE A 322 7.41 -24.62 22.63
CA PHE A 322 8.49 -24.47 21.67
C PHE A 322 9.44 -23.34 22.12
N LYS A 323 10.74 -23.61 22.18
CA LYS A 323 11.78 -22.60 22.45
C LYS A 323 12.61 -22.39 21.18
N LEU A 324 12.71 -21.13 20.76
CA LEU A 324 13.44 -20.70 19.56
C LEU A 324 14.94 -20.63 19.81
#